data_AF-A0A849EKC1-F1
#
_entry.id   AF-A0A849EKC1-F1
#
_cell.length_a   1.000
_cell.length_b   1.000
_cell.length_c   1.000
_cell.angle_alpha   90.00
_cell.angle_beta   90.00
_cell.angle_gamma   90.00
#
_symmetry.space_group_name_H-M   'P 1'
#
loop_
_entity.id
_entity.type
_entity.pdbx_description
1 polymer ?
#
loop_
_entity_poly.entity_id
_entity_poly.type
_entity_poly.pdbx_seq_one_letter_code
_entity_poly.pdbx_strand_id
1 'polypeptide(L)'
;GILIISAIIYIYVKKEITWLPFRKSIQKDHELQVFLALFFCFAGAMIAGLFGISEALGAFVGGLVMHAGKATRWIHDAIHSFRILFVAIFFISIGAQINVEFLLNNLLPLGLVLIAVYVLNQFINTLILKTYNNSWKDAIFGGAMLAQIGELSFLICITALNLNILTQYAYDFTISLISLTICISPFWIAITEKISARGKQNIPEDKTLLNR
;
A
#
# COMPACT_ATOMS: atom_id res chain seq x y z
N GLY A 1 -17.81 -14.25 -1.20
CA GLY A 1 -18.04 -12.91 -0.61
C GLY A 1 -18.41 -12.98 0.87
N ILE A 2 -19.68 -13.21 1.19
CA ILE A 2 -20.23 -13.18 2.56
C ILE A 2 -19.54 -14.19 3.51
N LEU A 3 -19.17 -15.37 3.02
CA LEU A 3 -18.43 -16.38 3.81
C LEU A 3 -17.01 -15.95 4.19
N ILE A 4 -16.31 -15.23 3.30
CA ILE A 4 -14.96 -14.71 3.59
C ILE A 4 -15.07 -13.56 4.59
N ILE A 5 -16.04 -12.66 4.40
CA ILE A 5 -16.30 -11.56 5.34
C ILE A 5 -16.67 -12.12 6.71
N SER A 6 -17.51 -13.15 6.79
CA SER A 6 -17.87 -13.79 8.06
C SER A 6 -16.72 -14.59 8.68
N ALA A 7 -15.83 -15.21 7.89
CA ALA A 7 -14.61 -15.83 8.39
C ALA A 7 -13.62 -14.80 8.93
N ILE A 8 -13.42 -13.67 8.24
CA ILE A 8 -12.61 -12.54 8.71
C ILE A 8 -13.19 -11.97 10.00
N ILE A 9 -14.50 -11.73 10.05
CA ILE A 9 -15.19 -11.24 11.26
C ILE A 9 -15.07 -12.26 12.38
N TYR A 10 -15.24 -13.55 12.13
CA TYR A 10 -15.10 -14.60 13.13
C TYR A 10 -13.69 -14.64 13.71
N ILE A 11 -12.66 -14.57 12.86
CA ILE A 11 -11.25 -14.53 13.28
C ILE A 11 -10.94 -13.24 14.05
N TYR A 12 -11.45 -12.10 13.58
CA TYR A 12 -11.27 -10.79 14.21
C TYR A 12 -11.96 -10.70 15.58
N VAL A 13 -13.15 -11.29 15.72
CA VAL A 13 -13.93 -11.35 16.98
C VAL A 13 -13.27 -12.29 17.99
N LYS A 14 -12.72 -13.41 17.54
CA LYS A 14 -12.16 -14.41 18.45
C LYS A 14 -10.85 -13.98 19.10
N LYS A 15 -10.14 -12.96 18.56
CA LYS A 15 -8.90 -12.28 19.06
C LYS A 15 -7.78 -13.16 19.64
N GLU A 16 -7.91 -14.47 19.54
CA GLU A 16 -7.02 -15.45 20.12
C GLU A 16 -6.85 -16.59 19.13
N ILE A 17 -5.73 -16.55 18.41
CA ILE A 17 -5.13 -17.75 17.82
C ILE A 17 -4.48 -18.51 18.99
N THR A 18 -5.31 -19.04 19.90
CA THR A 18 -4.86 -19.91 21.01
C THR A 18 -4.60 -21.34 20.55
N TRP A 19 -4.96 -21.66 19.30
CA TRP A 19 -4.78 -22.99 18.68
C TRP A 19 -3.43 -23.18 17.97
N LEU A 20 -2.36 -22.46 18.34
CA LEU A 20 -1.02 -22.83 17.88
C LEU A 20 -0.37 -23.71 18.97
N PRO A 21 -0.44 -25.05 18.86
CA PRO A 21 0.11 -25.97 19.86
C PRO A 21 1.62 -25.77 20.12
N PHE A 22 2.32 -25.04 19.24
CA PHE A 22 3.77 -24.80 19.29
C PHE A 22 4.17 -23.35 19.59
N ARG A 23 3.28 -22.52 20.17
CA ARG A 23 3.54 -21.08 20.41
C ARG A 23 4.91 -20.77 21.06
N LYS A 24 5.38 -21.60 21.99
CA LYS A 24 6.68 -21.42 22.68
C LYS A 24 7.89 -21.76 21.81
N SER A 25 7.78 -22.68 20.85
CA SER A 25 8.85 -22.97 19.88
C SER A 25 8.89 -21.94 18.76
N ILE A 26 7.73 -21.50 18.26
CA ILE A 26 7.64 -20.49 17.19
C ILE A 26 8.21 -19.14 17.65
N GLN A 27 7.99 -18.75 18.91
CA GLN A 27 8.56 -17.51 19.44
C GLN A 27 10.09 -17.46 19.48
N LYS A 28 10.76 -18.61 19.48
CA LYS A 28 12.23 -18.69 19.61
C LYS A 28 12.94 -18.83 18.26
N ASP A 29 12.23 -19.19 17.21
CA ASP A 29 12.82 -19.57 15.93
C ASP A 29 12.30 -18.66 14.81
N HIS A 30 13.14 -17.74 14.31
CA HIS A 30 12.77 -16.80 13.26
C HIS A 30 12.33 -17.48 11.96
N GLU A 31 12.86 -18.66 11.63
CA GLU A 31 12.53 -19.36 10.38
C GLU A 31 11.07 -19.84 10.41
N LEU A 32 10.65 -20.37 11.56
CA LEU A 32 9.28 -20.85 11.76
C LEU A 32 8.25 -19.69 11.76
N GLN A 33 8.67 -18.49 12.16
CA GLN A 33 7.84 -17.29 12.12
C GLN A 33 7.58 -16.83 10.68
N VAL A 34 8.61 -16.83 9.84
CA VAL A 34 8.48 -16.54 8.41
C VAL A 34 7.63 -17.59 7.73
N PHE A 35 7.86 -18.87 8.01
CA PHE A 35 7.08 -19.96 7.44
C PHE A 35 5.59 -19.83 7.78
N LEU A 36 5.27 -19.53 9.04
CA LEU A 36 3.90 -19.32 9.47
C LEU A 36 3.25 -18.13 8.75
N ALA A 37 3.98 -17.03 8.58
CA ALA A 37 3.47 -15.87 7.88
C ALA A 37 3.16 -16.12 6.41
N LEU A 38 4.10 -16.77 5.71
CA LEU A 38 3.90 -17.18 4.32
C LEU A 38 2.75 -18.18 4.20
N PHE A 39 2.64 -19.13 5.13
CA PHE A 39 1.54 -20.08 5.18
C PHE A 39 0.18 -19.36 5.25
N PHE A 40 0.01 -18.36 6.13
CA PHE A 40 -1.23 -17.59 6.21
C PHE A 40 -1.51 -16.77 4.93
N CYS A 41 -0.48 -16.18 4.33
CA CYS A 41 -0.63 -15.47 3.06
C CYS A 41 -1.07 -16.41 1.93
N PHE A 42 -0.42 -17.56 1.77
CA PHE A 42 -0.78 -18.54 0.74
C PHE A 42 -2.13 -19.21 1.00
N ALA A 43 -2.45 -19.52 2.25
CA ALA A 43 -3.76 -20.04 2.61
C ALA A 43 -4.87 -19.03 2.27
N GLY A 44 -4.66 -17.75 2.58
CA GLY A 44 -5.58 -16.68 2.20
C GLY A 44 -5.75 -16.54 0.69
N ALA A 45 -4.64 -16.57 -0.06
CA ALA A 45 -4.64 -16.51 -1.52
C ALA A 45 -5.38 -17.71 -2.15
N MET A 46 -5.08 -18.92 -1.69
CA MET A 46 -5.71 -20.16 -2.16
C MET A 46 -7.22 -20.14 -1.90
N ILE A 47 -7.64 -19.74 -0.70
CA ILE A 47 -9.07 -19.61 -0.37
C ILE A 47 -9.72 -18.57 -1.29
N ALA A 48 -9.11 -17.40 -1.48
CA ALA A 48 -9.66 -16.38 -2.37
C ALA A 48 -9.81 -16.89 -3.82
N GLY A 49 -8.80 -17.59 -4.34
CA GLY A 49 -8.83 -18.22 -5.67
C GLY A 49 -9.97 -19.23 -5.81
N LEU A 50 -10.21 -20.07 -4.79
CA LEU A 50 -11.33 -21.03 -4.78
C LEU A 50 -12.71 -20.35 -4.85
N PHE A 51 -12.82 -19.12 -4.34
CA PHE A 51 -14.04 -18.32 -4.39
C PHE A 51 -14.11 -17.36 -5.58
N GLY A 52 -13.16 -17.43 -6.53
CA GLY A 52 -13.10 -16.55 -7.70
C GLY A 52 -12.80 -15.08 -7.36
N ILE A 53 -12.19 -14.82 -6.20
CA ILE A 53 -11.74 -13.49 -5.77
C ILE A 53 -10.25 -13.35 -6.11
N SER A 54 -9.76 -12.12 -6.30
CA SER A 54 -8.33 -11.85 -6.50
C SER A 54 -7.48 -12.48 -5.39
N GLU A 55 -6.53 -13.33 -5.80
CA GLU A 55 -5.59 -14.03 -4.92
C GLU A 55 -4.78 -13.06 -4.06
N ALA A 56 -4.42 -11.90 -4.62
CA ALA A 56 -3.70 -10.85 -3.90
C ALA A 56 -4.52 -10.27 -2.74
N LEU A 57 -5.83 -10.08 -2.92
CA LEU A 57 -6.72 -9.66 -1.85
C LEU A 57 -6.82 -10.74 -0.75
N GLY A 58 -6.84 -12.01 -1.15
CA GLY A 58 -6.78 -13.15 -0.22
C GLY A 58 -5.51 -13.17 0.63
N ALA A 59 -4.35 -12.97 0.01
CA ALA A 59 -3.07 -12.87 0.70
C ALA A 59 -3.04 -11.67 1.67
N PHE A 60 -3.57 -10.52 1.25
CA PHE A 60 -3.67 -9.32 2.10
C PHE A 60 -4.52 -9.60 3.36
N VAL A 61 -5.66 -10.26 3.20
CA VAL A 61 -6.50 -10.70 4.32
C VAL A 61 -5.74 -11.69 5.23
N GLY A 62 -5.01 -12.65 4.67
CA GLY A 62 -4.17 -13.57 5.44
C GLY A 62 -3.15 -12.83 6.33
N GLY A 63 -2.54 -11.77 5.79
CA GLY A 63 -1.66 -10.88 6.54
C GLY A 63 -2.37 -10.11 7.66
N LEU A 64 -3.59 -9.61 7.42
CA LEU A 64 -4.40 -8.93 8.45
C LEU A 64 -4.78 -9.87 9.60
N VAL A 65 -5.14 -11.11 9.28
CA VAL A 65 -5.44 -12.15 10.27
C VAL A 65 -4.23 -12.42 11.17
N MET A 66 -3.04 -12.54 10.57
CA MET A 66 -1.79 -12.70 11.31
C MET A 66 -1.50 -11.49 12.20
N HIS A 67 -1.73 -10.27 11.70
CA HIS A 67 -1.52 -9.03 12.47
C HIS A 67 -2.47 -8.88 13.67
N ALA A 68 -3.70 -9.42 13.58
CA ALA A 68 -4.70 -9.32 14.65
C ALA A 68 -4.35 -10.17 15.90
N GLY A 69 -3.40 -11.10 15.81
CA GLY A 69 -2.99 -11.96 16.93
C GLY A 69 -2.08 -11.25 17.95
N LYS A 70 -2.00 -11.78 19.18
CA LYS A 70 -1.07 -11.29 20.23
C LYS A 70 0.42 -11.58 19.93
N ALA A 71 0.72 -12.16 18.77
CA ALA A 71 2.03 -12.66 18.32
C ALA A 71 2.78 -11.68 17.39
N THR A 72 2.20 -10.53 17.08
CA THR A 72 2.59 -9.68 15.94
C THR A 72 4.01 -9.11 16.00
N ARG A 73 4.58 -8.89 17.20
CA ARG A 73 5.90 -8.22 17.32
C ARG A 73 7.06 -9.03 16.77
N TRP A 74 7.22 -10.29 17.18
CA TRP A 74 8.33 -11.13 16.71
C TRP A 74 8.17 -11.51 15.23
N ILE A 75 6.94 -11.76 14.79
CA ILE A 75 6.64 -12.00 13.36
C ILE A 75 7.05 -10.82 12.48
N HIS A 76 6.82 -9.59 12.95
CA HIS A 76 7.13 -8.39 12.19
C HIS A 76 8.63 -8.30 11.87
N ASP A 77 9.47 -8.54 12.88
CA ASP A 77 10.93 -8.47 12.74
C ASP A 77 11.46 -9.57 11.81
N ALA A 78 10.91 -10.79 11.93
CA ALA A 78 11.31 -11.93 11.10
C ALA A 78 10.97 -11.73 9.60
N ILE A 79 9.82 -11.13 9.29
CA ILE A 79 9.38 -10.89 7.90
C ILE A 79 10.05 -9.66 7.30
N HIS A 80 10.64 -8.76 8.09
CA HIS A 80 11.17 -7.49 7.60
C HIS A 80 12.11 -7.66 6.39
N SER A 81 13.07 -8.58 6.48
CA SER A 81 14.00 -8.90 5.39
C SER A 81 13.30 -9.45 4.14
N PHE A 82 12.29 -10.30 4.32
CA PHE A 82 11.49 -10.84 3.22
C PHE A 82 10.62 -9.78 2.56
N ARG A 83 10.07 -8.84 3.34
CA ARG A 83 9.32 -7.71 2.79
C ARG A 83 10.18 -6.89 1.83
N ILE A 84 11.41 -6.57 2.24
CA ILE A 84 12.35 -5.83 1.38
C ILE A 84 12.60 -6.60 0.08
N LEU A 85 12.85 -7.90 0.18
CA LEU A 85 13.07 -8.76 -0.99
C LEU A 85 11.85 -8.80 -1.92
N PHE A 86 10.64 -9.04 -1.39
CA PHE A 86 9.42 -9.11 -2.19
C PHE A 86 9.07 -7.76 -2.83
N VAL A 87 9.27 -6.65 -2.12
CA VAL A 87 9.09 -5.30 -2.68
C VAL A 87 10.09 -5.05 -3.82
N ALA A 88 11.36 -5.45 -3.66
CA ALA A 88 12.35 -5.34 -4.72
C ALA A 88 11.95 -6.17 -5.96
N ILE A 89 11.54 -7.42 -5.77
CA ILE A 89 11.08 -8.30 -6.86
C ILE A 89 9.82 -7.74 -7.53
N PHE A 90 8.88 -7.20 -6.76
CA PHE A 90 7.67 -6.55 -7.26
C PHE A 90 8.00 -5.37 -8.20
N PHE A 91 8.89 -4.48 -7.76
CA PHE A 91 9.30 -3.33 -8.58
C PHE A 91 10.10 -3.73 -9.82
N ILE A 92 10.96 -4.75 -9.73
CA ILE A 92 11.66 -5.29 -10.91
C ILE A 92 10.65 -5.88 -11.91
N SER A 93 9.68 -6.63 -11.42
CA SER A 93 8.66 -7.28 -12.26
C SER A 93 7.76 -6.24 -12.94
N ILE A 94 7.35 -5.20 -12.23
CA ILE A 94 6.58 -4.08 -12.81
C ILE A 94 7.43 -3.34 -13.84
N GLY A 95 8.69 -3.03 -13.52
CA GLY A 95 9.60 -2.38 -14.45
C GLY A 95 9.75 -3.17 -15.76
N ALA A 96 9.78 -4.50 -15.68
CA ALA A 96 9.82 -5.38 -16.84
C ALA A 96 8.53 -5.38 -17.68
N GLN A 97 7.38 -5.05 -17.09
CA GLN A 97 6.10 -4.95 -17.79
C GLN A 97 5.89 -3.60 -18.51
N ILE A 98 6.77 -2.62 -18.31
CA ILE A 98 6.66 -1.31 -18.96
C ILE A 98 7.11 -1.42 -20.41
N ASN A 99 6.21 -1.15 -21.34
CA ASN A 99 6.53 -0.98 -22.75
C ASN A 99 7.17 0.39 -22.98
N VAL A 100 8.50 0.43 -23.10
CA VAL A 100 9.28 1.67 -23.29
C VAL A 100 8.95 2.36 -24.61
N GLU A 101 8.70 1.59 -25.68
CA GLU A 101 8.33 2.15 -26.98
C GLU A 101 6.97 2.84 -26.91
N PHE A 102 5.99 2.21 -26.25
CA PHE A 102 4.68 2.81 -25.99
C PHE A 102 4.81 4.11 -25.17
N LEU A 103 5.66 4.10 -24.14
CA LEU A 103 5.91 5.25 -23.28
C LEU A 103 6.44 6.44 -24.08
N LEU A 104 7.45 6.21 -24.92
CA LEU A 104 8.07 7.24 -25.76
C LEU A 104 7.09 7.83 -26.78
N ASN A 105 6.25 6.98 -27.38
CA ASN A 105 5.24 7.41 -28.35
C ASN A 105 4.07 8.19 -27.71
N ASN A 106 3.81 7.99 -26.41
CA ASN A 106 2.67 8.56 -25.70
C ASN A 106 3.06 9.50 -24.54
N LEU A 107 4.26 10.08 -24.57
CA LEU A 107 4.77 10.96 -23.51
C LEU A 107 3.83 12.13 -23.20
N LEU A 108 3.26 12.76 -24.24
CA LEU A 108 2.38 13.92 -24.07
C LEU A 108 1.07 13.57 -23.35
N PRO A 109 0.24 12.62 -23.82
CA PRO A 109 -0.99 12.25 -23.12
C PRO A 109 -0.70 11.66 -21.73
N LEU A 110 0.37 10.87 -21.57
CA LEU A 110 0.77 10.36 -20.25
C LEU A 110 1.15 11.48 -19.29
N GLY A 111 1.94 12.45 -19.73
CA GLY A 111 2.34 13.59 -18.90
C GLY A 111 1.17 14.45 -18.45
N LEU A 112 0.19 14.69 -19.34
CA LEU A 112 -1.03 15.43 -19.00
C LEU A 112 -1.86 14.70 -17.94
N VAL A 113 -2.10 13.40 -18.14
CA VAL A 113 -2.88 12.59 -17.19
C VAL A 113 -2.14 12.44 -15.86
N LEU A 114 -0.82 12.27 -15.89
CA LEU A 114 0.05 12.20 -14.71
C LEU A 114 -0.10 13.45 -13.83
N ILE A 115 0.01 14.63 -14.43
CA ILE A 115 -0.17 15.91 -13.71
C ILE A 115 -1.60 16.01 -13.18
N ALA A 116 -2.59 15.66 -13.99
CA ALA A 116 -3.99 15.68 -13.58
C ALA A 116 -4.24 14.78 -12.37
N VAL A 117 -3.72 13.55 -12.36
CA VAL A 117 -3.82 12.60 -11.25
C VAL A 117 -3.22 13.19 -9.98
N TYR A 118 -2.00 13.72 -10.07
CA TYR A 118 -1.33 14.32 -8.91
C TYR A 118 -2.11 15.50 -8.34
N VAL A 119 -2.51 16.46 -9.18
CA VAL A 119 -3.23 17.66 -8.76
C VAL A 119 -4.60 17.30 -8.18
N LEU A 120 -5.34 16.41 -8.85
CA LEU A 120 -6.68 16.00 -8.43
C LEU A 120 -6.62 15.25 -7.10
N ASN A 121 -5.78 14.22 -6.99
CA ASN A 121 -5.67 13.43 -5.76
C ASN A 121 -5.13 14.28 -4.62
N GLN A 122 -4.11 15.11 -4.87
CA GLN A 122 -3.60 16.07 -3.89
C GLN A 122 -4.73 16.93 -3.34
N PHE A 123 -5.52 17.54 -4.23
CA PHE A 123 -6.59 18.45 -3.86
C PHE A 123 -7.69 17.75 -3.06
N ILE A 124 -8.18 16.61 -3.56
CA ILE A 124 -9.22 15.82 -2.90
C ILE A 124 -8.74 15.36 -1.51
N ASN A 125 -7.55 14.77 -1.42
CA ASN A 125 -7.01 14.26 -0.16
C ASN A 125 -6.75 15.40 0.85
N THR A 126 -6.22 16.53 0.39
CA THR A 126 -6.02 17.72 1.25
C THR A 126 -7.35 18.22 1.80
N LEU A 127 -8.39 18.31 0.96
CA LEU A 127 -9.71 18.77 1.37
C LEU A 127 -10.32 17.82 2.41
N ILE A 128 -10.24 16.51 2.18
CA ILE A 128 -10.69 15.50 3.14
C ILE A 128 -9.91 15.64 4.44
N LEU A 129 -8.60 15.69 4.43
CA LEU A 129 -7.81 15.84 5.66
C LEU A 129 -8.13 17.14 6.41
N LYS A 130 -8.52 18.19 5.68
CA LYS A 130 -8.94 19.45 6.28
C LYS A 130 -10.27 19.34 7.02
N THR A 131 -11.23 18.54 6.54
CA THR A 131 -12.50 18.32 7.26
C THR A 131 -12.31 17.58 8.58
N TYR A 132 -11.24 16.78 8.71
CA TYR A 132 -10.84 16.12 9.96
C TYR A 132 -10.02 17.02 10.91
N ASN A 133 -10.14 18.34 10.76
CA ASN A 133 -9.55 19.34 11.66
C ASN A 133 -8.01 19.36 11.70
N ASN A 134 -7.34 18.83 10.68
CA ASN A 134 -5.89 18.97 10.53
C ASN A 134 -5.50 20.42 10.18
N SER A 135 -4.26 20.80 10.53
CA SER A 135 -3.70 22.07 10.07
C SER A 135 -3.59 22.08 8.55
N TRP A 136 -3.61 23.26 7.91
CA TRP A 136 -3.44 23.34 6.45
C TRP A 136 -2.11 22.71 5.99
N LYS A 137 -1.07 22.80 6.82
CA LYS A 137 0.24 22.23 6.51
C LYS A 137 0.21 20.71 6.51
N ASP A 138 -0.40 20.11 7.53
CA ASP A 138 -0.50 18.66 7.67
C ASP A 138 -1.46 18.08 6.63
N ALA A 139 -2.55 18.79 6.32
CA ALA A 139 -3.48 18.39 5.28
C ALA A 139 -2.84 18.40 3.89
N ILE A 140 -2.07 19.44 3.56
CA ILE A 140 -1.34 19.52 2.28
C ILE A 140 -0.25 18.45 2.20
N PHE A 141 0.51 18.25 3.28
CA PHE A 141 1.55 17.22 3.32
C PHE A 141 0.96 15.80 3.21
N GLY A 142 -0.08 15.49 3.99
CA GLY A 142 -0.78 14.21 3.91
C GLY A 142 -1.46 14.00 2.55
N GLY A 143 -1.97 15.07 1.93
CA GLY A 143 -2.50 15.03 0.57
C GLY A 143 -1.45 14.61 -0.46
N ALA A 144 -0.19 15.04 -0.30
CA ALA A 144 0.92 14.67 -1.17
C ALA A 144 1.37 13.23 -0.97
N MET A 145 1.40 12.75 0.27
CA MET A 145 1.72 11.34 0.57
C MET A 145 0.70 10.38 -0.05
N LEU A 146 -0.55 10.82 -0.24
CA LEU A 146 -1.65 10.04 -0.80
C LEU A 146 -1.94 10.33 -2.27
N ALA A 147 -1.16 11.20 -2.94
CA ALA A 147 -1.45 11.64 -4.31
C ALA A 147 -1.10 10.58 -5.37
N GLN A 148 -0.10 9.73 -5.09
CA GLN A 148 0.36 8.68 -6.01
C GLN A 148 -0.69 7.59 -6.22
N ILE A 149 -0.65 6.92 -7.38
CA ILE A 149 -1.49 5.75 -7.60
C ILE A 149 -0.94 4.57 -6.76
N GLY A 150 -1.83 3.87 -6.06
CA GLY A 150 -1.46 2.73 -5.23
C GLY A 150 -1.04 1.51 -6.05
N GLU A 151 -0.07 0.75 -5.52
CA GLU A 151 0.51 -0.45 -6.12
C GLU A 151 -0.50 -1.57 -6.41
N LEU A 152 -1.59 -1.65 -5.64
CA LEU A 152 -2.69 -2.59 -5.87
C LEU A 152 -3.40 -2.37 -7.22
N SER A 153 -3.28 -1.17 -7.80
CA SER A 153 -3.86 -0.85 -9.12
C SER A 153 -3.22 -1.67 -10.24
N PHE A 154 -1.95 -2.08 -10.10
CA PHE A 154 -1.29 -2.99 -11.05
C PHE A 154 -2.01 -4.33 -11.13
N LEU A 155 -2.35 -4.90 -9.97
CA LEU A 155 -3.04 -6.18 -9.86
C LEU A 155 -4.46 -6.12 -10.43
N ILE A 156 -5.15 -5.00 -10.23
CA ILE A 156 -6.46 -4.76 -10.84
C ILE A 156 -6.33 -4.69 -12.37
N CYS A 157 -5.34 -3.95 -12.89
CA CYS A 157 -5.15 -3.80 -14.34
C CYS A 157 -4.83 -5.12 -15.04
N ILE A 158 -3.93 -5.94 -14.49
CA ILE A 158 -3.60 -7.23 -15.10
C ILE A 158 -4.80 -8.18 -15.06
N THR A 159 -5.56 -8.18 -13.96
CA THR A 159 -6.77 -9.00 -13.85
C THR A 159 -7.82 -8.56 -14.87
N ALA A 160 -8.03 -7.25 -15.02
CA ALA A 160 -8.96 -6.69 -15.99
C ALA A 160 -8.52 -6.96 -17.45
N LEU A 161 -7.22 -6.97 -17.75
CA LEU A 161 -6.70 -7.41 -19.05
C LEU A 161 -7.01 -8.89 -19.31
N ASN A 162 -6.72 -9.76 -18.33
CA ASN A 162 -6.99 -11.21 -18.43
C ASN A 162 -8.49 -11.52 -18.61
N LEU A 163 -9.37 -10.69 -18.05
CA LEU A 163 -10.81 -10.78 -18.22
C LEU A 163 -11.31 -10.11 -19.51
N ASN A 164 -10.42 -9.62 -20.38
CA ASN A 164 -10.74 -8.87 -21.61
C ASN A 164 -11.62 -7.62 -21.38
N ILE A 165 -11.56 -7.04 -20.18
CA ILE A 165 -12.25 -5.77 -19.85
C ILE A 165 -11.43 -4.59 -20.35
N LEU A 166 -10.10 -4.67 -20.26
CA LEU A 166 -9.17 -3.67 -20.77
C LEU A 166 -8.62 -4.07 -22.14
N THR A 167 -8.43 -3.09 -23.02
CA THR A 167 -7.65 -3.25 -24.24
C THR A 167 -6.16 -3.21 -23.93
N GLN A 168 -5.32 -3.77 -24.81
CA GLN A 168 -3.87 -3.71 -24.64
C GLN A 168 -3.35 -2.26 -24.53
N TYR A 169 -3.90 -1.36 -25.33
CA TYR A 169 -3.57 0.08 -25.25
C TYR A 169 -3.88 0.66 -23.87
N ALA A 170 -5.06 0.38 -23.32
CA ALA A 170 -5.45 0.90 -22.01
C ALA A 170 -4.60 0.28 -20.89
N TYR A 171 -4.22 -1.00 -21.03
CA TYR A 171 -3.28 -1.65 -20.12
C TYR A 171 -1.91 -0.99 -20.15
N ASP A 172 -1.28 -0.88 -21.32
CA ASP A 172 0.06 -0.29 -21.48
C ASP A 172 0.10 1.16 -20.99
N PHE A 173 -0.97 1.92 -21.27
CA PHE A 173 -1.14 3.29 -20.77
C PHE A 173 -1.23 3.33 -19.25
N THR A 174 -2.06 2.48 -18.65
CA THR A 174 -2.29 2.49 -17.20
C THR A 174 -1.05 2.02 -16.44
N ILE A 175 -0.39 0.95 -16.89
CA ILE A 175 0.85 0.44 -16.28
C ILE A 175 1.96 1.49 -16.32
N SER A 176 2.10 2.17 -17.46
CA SER A 176 3.06 3.27 -17.64
C SER A 176 2.76 4.42 -16.70
N LEU A 177 1.48 4.83 -16.61
CA LEU A 177 1.03 5.91 -15.73
C LEU A 177 1.29 5.59 -14.25
N ILE A 178 0.91 4.39 -13.77
CA ILE A 178 1.14 3.99 -12.38
C ILE A 178 2.65 3.99 -12.09
N SER A 179 3.46 3.41 -12.96
CA SER A 179 4.91 3.34 -12.78
C SER A 179 5.55 4.74 -12.68
N LEU A 180 5.16 5.65 -13.57
CA LEU A 180 5.60 7.05 -13.52
C LEU A 180 5.16 7.74 -12.23
N THR A 181 3.92 7.52 -11.77
CA THR A 181 3.48 8.11 -10.50
C THR A 181 4.35 7.67 -9.34
N ILE A 182 4.63 6.37 -9.18
CA ILE A 182 5.45 5.88 -8.07
C ILE A 182 6.89 6.44 -8.16
N CYS A 183 7.46 6.51 -9.36
CA CYS A 183 8.80 7.06 -9.56
C CYS A 183 8.90 8.55 -9.19
N ILE A 184 7.84 9.33 -9.47
CA ILE A 184 7.82 10.79 -9.27
C ILE A 184 7.38 11.17 -7.85
N SER A 185 6.68 10.28 -7.15
CA SER A 185 6.15 10.49 -5.80
C SER A 185 7.13 11.09 -4.79
N PRO A 186 8.36 10.56 -4.61
CA PRO A 186 9.30 11.14 -3.63
C PRO A 186 9.64 12.60 -3.95
N PHE A 187 9.73 12.97 -5.24
CA PHE A 187 9.95 14.35 -5.66
C PHE A 187 8.74 15.23 -5.37
N TRP A 188 7.53 14.73 -5.64
CA TRP A 188 6.29 15.46 -5.36
C TRP A 188 6.10 15.76 -3.88
N ILE A 189 6.37 14.77 -3.02
CA ILE A 189 6.31 14.91 -1.57
C ILE A 189 7.35 15.92 -1.08
N ALA A 190 8.61 15.82 -1.54
CA ALA A 190 9.67 16.73 -1.14
C ALA A 190 9.40 18.20 -1.54
N ILE A 191 8.85 18.42 -2.75
CA ILE A 191 8.44 19.75 -3.22
C ILE A 191 7.33 20.30 -2.33
N THR A 192 6.31 19.49 -2.03
CA THR A 192 5.16 19.89 -1.21
C THR A 192 5.56 20.22 0.22
N GLU A 193 6.45 19.41 0.82
CA GLU A 193 7.00 19.66 2.15
C GLU A 193 7.74 21.00 2.20
N LYS A 194 8.60 21.30 1.21
CA LYS A 194 9.34 22.56 1.14
C LYS A 194 8.42 23.78 1.00
N ILE A 195 7.34 23.66 0.25
CA ILE A 195 6.33 24.71 0.08
C ILE A 195 5.58 24.93 1.40
N SER A 196 5.18 23.85 2.08
CA SER A 196 4.43 23.89 3.34
C SER A 196 5.28 24.40 4.53
N ALA A 197 6.57 24.04 4.57
CA ALA A 197 7.52 24.46 5.59
C ALA A 197 7.87 25.95 5.53
N ARG A 198 7.85 26.58 4.34
CA ARG A 198 8.10 28.03 4.17
C ARG A 198 7.07 28.92 4.87
N GLY A 199 5.90 28.42 5.23
CA GLY A 199 4.90 29.16 6.02
C GLY A 199 5.20 29.25 7.52
N LYS A 200 6.44 29.02 7.98
CA LYS A 200 6.84 28.89 9.39
C LYS A 200 7.88 29.94 9.80
N GLN A 201 7.64 31.22 9.53
CA GLN A 201 8.31 32.32 10.24
C GLN A 201 7.25 33.14 10.98
N ASN A 202 7.02 32.78 12.26
CA ASN A 202 6.40 33.55 13.36
C ASN A 202 5.40 32.72 14.18
N ILE A 203 5.90 31.87 15.08
CA ILE A 203 5.26 31.63 16.38
C ILE A 203 6.39 31.46 17.41
N PRO A 204 6.51 32.32 18.44
CA PRO A 204 7.54 32.21 19.47
C PRO A 204 7.35 30.92 20.29
N GLU A 205 8.44 30.21 20.54
CA GLU A 205 8.48 29.11 21.51
C GLU A 205 8.23 29.67 22.92
N ASP A 206 7.03 29.46 23.47
CA ASP A 206 6.73 29.79 24.86
C ASP A 206 7.35 28.74 25.79
N LYS A 207 8.51 29.07 26.34
CA LYS A 207 9.29 28.27 27.31
C LYS A 207 8.71 28.34 28.73
N THR A 208 7.46 27.93 28.94
CA THR A 208 6.82 28.15 30.26
C THR A 208 6.32 26.90 30.99
N LEU A 209 6.47 25.68 30.43
CA LEU A 209 5.95 24.46 31.08
C LEU A 209 7.01 23.53 31.70
N LEU A 210 8.24 24.02 31.98
CA LEU A 210 9.28 23.26 32.68
C LEU A 210 9.52 23.70 34.13
N ASN A 211 8.54 24.36 34.77
CA ASN A 211 8.62 24.64 36.20
C ASN A 211 7.25 24.55 36.85
N ARG A 212 6.83 23.32 37.20
CA ARG A 212 5.94 23.03 38.32
C ARG A 212 6.01 21.55 38.69
#